data_AF-D8FGD2-F1
#
_entry.id   AF-D8FGD2-F1
#
_cell.length_a   1.000
_cell.length_b   1.000
_cell.length_c   1.000
_cell.angle_alpha   90.00
_cell.angle_beta   90.00
_cell.angle_gamma   90.00
#
_symmetry.space_group_name_H-M   'P 1'
#
loop_
_entity.id
_entity.type
_entity.pdbx_description
1 polymer ?
#
loop_
_entity_poly.entity_id
_entity_poly.type
_entity_poly.pdbx_seq_one_letter_code
_entity_poly.pdbx_strand_id
1 'polypeptide(L)'
;METEMESALRCVMRYREQEDVDLRYMAVRELCGELRNRQDHVLQGLDGLPGTLKAVTHEVIVRSLDDQSEVQGMVCRELLAGIGDCAVPYVVAQLVGELGGSGQGRRWEVVLQYLRAVLGGGGRRARDVDEGDVAAYVRALAREREPSALWHRVLAALCSGGTVQSDELVDAVYAEARRAGSADARGAVVAVVGGVGGARAARVLARCEDAELLEQVARAHALKFGRVWPAVVRRWAVGELGSGPAGFRLVRHLCVLMLRADAELLRAVCARCAEALATAASWHAEPTVGGGAAEDDADDLQLSDEGSELMLSEDEDQGAARQRDCVQLGAAAVALLGALPALPAETVQAVQRLPAPFAAELQPQLVALTARHAAFVDWTIRQFGDVAQEALPALSPAQAAELAAARPERSRFLAPGDGIPAELRAAVYAHANSGSVPTELLQQWQNRRVASKPYVDSTLRLVADLLALDSVSLNVHQWCIEMLAWVGDEYAFYRATVIPLMIPPLKPPKRFVHVMQVGTMKQREDESTHIRALVARALLSWLEDAAVSWDYNQVTHLLELLKYPLRDVPLKGISLEILDMAVERYGGLLAHYDAELVQSVIDQASVQYPAETAHLAARFALIASSL
;
A
#
# COMPACT_ATOMS: atom_id res chain seq x y z
N MET A 1 14.24 -23.71 -47.90
CA MET A 1 13.36 -24.51 -47.05
C MET A 1 12.45 -23.51 -46.38
N GLU A 2 11.19 -23.49 -46.81
CA GLU A 2 10.23 -22.48 -46.38
C GLU A 2 9.80 -22.80 -44.94
N THR A 3 9.78 -21.81 -44.07
CA THR A 3 9.35 -22.01 -42.68
C THR A 3 7.82 -22.16 -42.65
N GLU A 4 7.27 -22.93 -41.70
CA GLU A 4 5.80 -23.10 -41.56
C GLU A 4 5.08 -21.75 -41.39
N MET A 5 5.76 -20.75 -40.80
CA MET A 5 5.27 -19.37 -40.69
C MET A 5 5.17 -18.67 -42.06
N GLU A 6 6.14 -18.85 -42.96
CA GLU A 6 6.06 -18.33 -44.34
C GLU A 6 4.91 -18.98 -45.11
N SER A 7 4.62 -20.26 -44.87
CA SER A 7 3.46 -20.96 -45.44
C SER A 7 2.13 -20.42 -44.90
N ALA A 8 2.01 -20.22 -43.58
CA ALA A 8 0.83 -19.62 -42.95
C ALA A 8 0.60 -18.17 -43.41
N LEU A 9 1.66 -17.39 -43.58
CA LEU A 9 1.59 -16.02 -44.11
C LEU A 9 1.23 -16.01 -45.58
N ARG A 10 1.77 -16.91 -46.39
CA ARG A 10 1.38 -17.06 -47.79
C ARG A 10 -0.08 -17.49 -47.90
N CYS A 11 -0.56 -18.35 -47.00
CA CYS A 11 -1.97 -18.69 -46.85
C CYS A 11 -2.79 -17.41 -46.61
N VAL A 12 -2.53 -16.67 -45.52
CA VAL A 12 -3.20 -15.38 -45.22
C VAL A 12 -3.17 -14.40 -46.40
N MET A 13 -2.02 -14.22 -47.04
CA MET A 13 -1.86 -13.32 -48.20
C MET A 13 -2.63 -13.79 -49.44
N ARG A 14 -2.79 -15.10 -49.63
CA ARG A 14 -3.58 -15.69 -50.73
C ARG A 14 -5.09 -15.52 -50.50
N TYR A 15 -5.52 -15.46 -49.25
CA TYR A 15 -6.92 -15.24 -48.87
C TYR A 15 -7.28 -13.75 -48.70
N ARG A 16 -6.31 -12.84 -48.88
CA ARG A 16 -6.47 -11.38 -48.82
C ARG A 16 -7.61 -10.83 -49.70
N GLU A 17 -7.87 -11.41 -50.85
CA GLU A 17 -8.89 -10.89 -51.79
C GLU A 17 -10.22 -11.67 -51.72
N GLN A 18 -10.33 -12.69 -50.87
CA GLN A 18 -11.51 -13.55 -50.80
C GLN A 18 -12.63 -12.90 -49.97
N GLU A 19 -13.85 -12.87 -50.53
CA GLU A 19 -15.06 -12.37 -49.86
C GLU A 19 -15.75 -13.44 -48.99
N ASP A 20 -15.44 -14.72 -49.20
CA ASP A 20 -16.00 -15.85 -48.46
C ASP A 20 -15.50 -15.91 -47.00
N VAL A 21 -16.46 -15.92 -46.06
CA VAL A 21 -16.22 -15.92 -44.60
C VAL A 21 -15.62 -17.24 -44.13
N ASP A 22 -16.00 -18.38 -44.71
CA ASP A 22 -15.55 -19.70 -44.27
C ASP A 22 -14.07 -19.92 -44.63
N LEU A 23 -13.65 -19.41 -45.80
CA LEU A 23 -12.24 -19.41 -46.21
C LEU A 23 -11.39 -18.48 -45.35
N ARG A 24 -11.92 -17.31 -44.95
CA ARG A 24 -11.25 -16.43 -43.99
C ARG A 24 -11.11 -17.10 -42.62
N TYR A 25 -12.17 -17.73 -42.12
CA TYR A 25 -12.13 -18.48 -40.87
C TYR A 25 -11.05 -19.58 -40.89
N MET A 26 -10.97 -20.36 -41.97
CA MET A 26 -9.93 -21.39 -42.13
C MET A 26 -8.52 -20.80 -42.11
N ALA A 27 -8.29 -19.68 -42.80
CA ALA A 27 -6.98 -19.01 -42.82
C ALA A 27 -6.57 -18.47 -41.43
N VAL A 28 -7.50 -17.87 -40.69
CA VAL A 28 -7.24 -17.40 -39.31
C VAL A 28 -6.99 -18.58 -38.37
N ARG A 29 -7.74 -19.67 -38.53
CA ARG A 29 -7.57 -20.89 -37.73
C ARG A 29 -6.22 -21.56 -37.98
N GLU A 30 -5.77 -21.62 -39.23
CA GLU A 30 -4.46 -22.17 -39.59
C GLU A 30 -3.34 -21.30 -39.01
N LEU A 31 -3.45 -19.98 -39.11
CA LEU A 31 -2.55 -19.03 -38.46
C LEU A 31 -2.52 -19.24 -36.94
N CYS A 32 -3.67 -19.36 -36.27
CA CYS A 32 -3.77 -19.58 -34.82
C CYS A 32 -3.26 -20.96 -34.39
N GLY A 33 -3.48 -22.00 -35.20
CA GLY A 33 -3.00 -23.36 -34.96
C GLY A 33 -1.48 -23.45 -34.98
N GLU A 34 -0.84 -22.81 -35.97
CA GLU A 34 0.62 -22.69 -36.05
C GLU A 34 1.19 -21.88 -34.88
N LEU A 35 0.49 -20.82 -34.44
CA LEU A 35 0.87 -20.02 -33.29
C LEU A 35 0.80 -20.80 -31.96
N ARG A 36 -0.19 -21.68 -31.78
CA ARG A 36 -0.34 -22.53 -30.57
C ARG A 36 0.75 -23.58 -30.41
N ASN A 37 1.29 -24.10 -31.51
CA ASN A 37 2.32 -25.15 -31.48
C ASN A 37 3.72 -24.62 -31.11
N ARG A 38 3.90 -23.30 -31.04
CA ARG A 38 5.20 -22.64 -30.77
C ARG A 38 5.17 -21.85 -29.47
N GLN A 39 4.93 -22.54 -28.35
CA GLN A 39 4.69 -21.95 -27.02
C GLN A 39 5.78 -21.00 -26.48
N ASP A 40 6.96 -20.86 -27.11
CA ASP A 40 8.04 -19.97 -26.61
C ASP A 40 8.65 -18.99 -27.65
N HIS A 41 8.17 -18.93 -28.91
CA HIS A 41 8.89 -18.22 -30.00
C HIS A 41 8.02 -17.34 -30.92
N VAL A 42 6.81 -16.98 -30.51
CA VAL A 42 5.78 -16.35 -31.36
C VAL A 42 6.22 -15.06 -32.09
N LEU A 43 7.24 -14.33 -31.64
CA LEU A 43 7.60 -13.03 -32.22
C LEU A 43 8.98 -12.86 -32.87
N GLN A 44 9.93 -13.80 -32.72
CA GLN A 44 11.09 -13.75 -33.63
C GLN A 44 10.66 -13.95 -35.10
N GLY A 45 9.52 -14.61 -35.33
CA GLY A 45 9.00 -14.86 -36.68
C GLY A 45 8.24 -13.69 -37.33
N LEU A 46 7.54 -12.85 -36.56
CA LEU A 46 6.79 -11.70 -37.12
C LEU A 46 7.66 -10.44 -37.26
N ASP A 47 8.66 -10.25 -36.38
CA ASP A 47 9.65 -9.16 -36.47
C ASP A 47 10.74 -9.43 -37.52
N GLY A 48 11.00 -10.70 -37.85
CA GLY A 48 12.05 -11.12 -38.79
C GLY A 48 11.76 -10.86 -40.27
N LEU A 49 10.53 -10.47 -40.62
CA LEU A 49 10.10 -10.26 -42.02
C LEU A 49 9.41 -8.89 -42.18
N PRO A 50 10.04 -7.92 -42.90
CA PRO A 50 9.44 -6.61 -43.14
C PRO A 50 8.07 -6.71 -43.83
N GLY A 51 7.03 -6.12 -43.23
CA GLY A 51 5.67 -6.05 -43.80
C GLY A 51 4.69 -7.12 -43.32
N THR A 52 5.16 -8.13 -42.59
CA THR A 52 4.33 -9.24 -42.09
C THR A 52 3.34 -8.81 -41.02
N LEU A 53 3.80 -8.06 -40.01
CA LEU A 53 2.93 -7.52 -38.96
C LEU A 53 1.83 -6.61 -39.55
N LYS A 54 2.20 -5.80 -40.55
CA LYS A 54 1.26 -4.94 -41.27
C LYS A 54 0.20 -5.77 -42.00
N ALA A 55 0.61 -6.81 -42.72
CA ALA A 55 -0.31 -7.70 -43.42
C ALA A 55 -1.29 -8.40 -42.46
N VAL A 56 -0.80 -9.02 -41.39
CA VAL A 56 -1.66 -9.68 -40.39
C VAL A 56 -2.60 -8.67 -39.73
N THR A 57 -2.11 -7.48 -39.37
CA THR A 57 -2.94 -6.47 -38.71
C THR A 57 -4.05 -5.96 -39.61
N HIS A 58 -3.77 -5.61 -40.87
CA HIS A 58 -4.80 -5.09 -41.76
C HIS A 58 -5.70 -6.18 -42.36
N GLU A 59 -5.11 -7.26 -42.86
CA GLU A 59 -5.83 -8.25 -43.67
C GLU A 59 -6.54 -9.31 -42.83
N VAL A 60 -6.12 -9.51 -41.58
CA VAL A 60 -6.75 -10.45 -40.64
C VAL A 60 -7.49 -9.68 -39.55
N ILE A 61 -6.78 -8.88 -38.75
CA ILE A 61 -7.37 -8.27 -37.54
C ILE A 61 -8.38 -7.19 -37.92
N VAL A 62 -7.98 -6.15 -38.66
CA VAL A 62 -8.86 -5.02 -39.02
C VAL A 62 -9.99 -5.47 -39.95
N ARG A 63 -9.72 -6.38 -40.89
CA ARG A 63 -10.77 -6.90 -41.78
C ARG A 63 -11.83 -7.73 -41.04
N SER A 64 -11.44 -8.47 -40.00
CA SER A 64 -12.39 -9.26 -39.20
C SER A 64 -13.39 -8.44 -38.38
N LEU A 65 -13.22 -7.12 -38.30
CA LEU A 65 -14.17 -6.22 -37.63
C LEU A 65 -15.58 -6.29 -38.25
N ASP A 66 -15.68 -6.60 -39.55
CA ASP A 66 -16.96 -6.74 -40.27
C ASP A 66 -17.43 -8.20 -40.42
N ASP A 67 -16.67 -9.17 -39.92
CA ASP A 67 -16.97 -10.60 -40.08
C ASP A 67 -18.04 -11.12 -39.09
N GLN A 68 -18.40 -12.41 -39.23
CA GLN A 68 -19.30 -13.08 -38.29
C GLN A 68 -18.65 -13.33 -36.91
N SER A 69 -19.49 -13.55 -35.89
CA SER A 69 -19.06 -13.65 -34.48
C SER A 69 -18.04 -14.77 -34.21
N GLU A 70 -18.05 -15.85 -35.00
CA GLU A 70 -17.10 -16.96 -34.83
C GLU A 70 -15.66 -16.57 -35.21
N VAL A 71 -15.48 -15.90 -36.35
CA VAL A 71 -14.19 -15.33 -36.77
C VAL A 71 -13.73 -14.31 -35.72
N GLN A 72 -14.64 -13.42 -35.31
CA GLN A 72 -14.32 -12.39 -34.32
C GLN A 72 -13.87 -12.99 -32.98
N GLY A 73 -14.56 -14.04 -32.52
CA GLY A 73 -14.24 -14.73 -31.28
C GLY A 73 -12.91 -15.48 -31.34
N MET A 74 -12.49 -15.98 -32.50
CA MET A 74 -11.19 -16.63 -32.70
C MET A 74 -10.05 -15.62 -32.75
N VAL A 75 -10.21 -14.52 -33.50
CA VAL A 75 -9.22 -13.42 -33.52
C VAL A 75 -9.01 -12.88 -32.10
N CYS A 76 -10.10 -12.63 -31.38
CA CYS A 76 -10.04 -12.09 -30.02
C CYS A 76 -9.35 -13.05 -29.02
N ARG A 77 -9.77 -14.32 -28.99
CA ARG A 77 -9.30 -15.28 -27.96
C ARG A 77 -7.98 -15.95 -28.28
N GLU A 78 -7.65 -16.13 -29.55
CA GLU A 78 -6.48 -16.92 -29.97
C GLU A 78 -5.39 -16.02 -30.54
N LEU A 79 -5.72 -15.15 -31.48
CA LEU A 79 -4.72 -14.30 -32.14
C LEU A 79 -4.27 -13.16 -31.23
N LEU A 80 -5.17 -12.24 -30.85
CA LEU A 80 -4.83 -11.03 -30.09
C LEU A 80 -4.28 -11.32 -28.69
N ALA A 81 -4.80 -12.37 -28.04
CA ALA A 81 -4.27 -12.85 -26.76
C ALA A 81 -2.86 -13.45 -26.88
N GLY A 82 -2.50 -13.98 -28.07
CA GLY A 82 -1.21 -14.62 -28.35
C GLY A 82 -0.18 -13.75 -29.07
N ILE A 83 -0.56 -12.56 -29.56
CA ILE A 83 0.41 -11.53 -29.99
C ILE A 83 1.31 -11.25 -28.80
N GLY A 84 2.61 -11.03 -28.96
CA GLY A 84 3.47 -10.64 -27.83
C GLY A 84 3.81 -9.14 -27.80
N ASP A 85 4.56 -8.74 -26.78
CA ASP A 85 4.54 -7.35 -26.30
C ASP A 85 5.12 -6.31 -27.28
N CYS A 86 6.10 -6.67 -28.12
CA CYS A 86 6.68 -5.72 -29.09
C CYS A 86 5.70 -5.29 -30.19
N ALA A 87 4.70 -6.12 -30.50
CA ALA A 87 3.71 -5.86 -31.55
C ALA A 87 2.47 -5.13 -31.02
N VAL A 88 2.29 -5.07 -29.69
CA VAL A 88 1.13 -4.44 -29.04
C VAL A 88 0.97 -2.97 -29.45
N PRO A 89 2.01 -2.11 -29.41
CA PRO A 89 1.85 -0.70 -29.77
C PRO A 89 1.32 -0.51 -31.19
N TYR A 90 1.86 -1.28 -32.14
CA TYR A 90 1.45 -1.20 -33.54
C TYR A 90 -0.01 -1.60 -33.74
N VAL A 91 -0.44 -2.72 -33.15
CA VAL A 91 -1.82 -3.21 -33.28
C VAL A 91 -2.80 -2.27 -32.58
N VAL A 92 -2.43 -1.74 -31.41
CA VAL A 92 -3.22 -0.72 -30.69
C VAL A 92 -3.40 0.53 -31.56
N ALA A 93 -2.33 1.06 -32.16
CA ALA A 93 -2.41 2.23 -33.04
C ALA A 93 -3.41 2.02 -34.21
N GLN A 94 -3.38 0.84 -34.86
CA GLN A 94 -4.32 0.53 -35.95
C GLN A 94 -5.77 0.44 -35.44
N LEU A 95 -6.01 -0.26 -34.33
CA LEU A 95 -7.34 -0.39 -33.76
C LEU A 95 -7.91 0.94 -33.25
N VAL A 96 -7.07 1.79 -32.65
CA VAL A 96 -7.48 3.15 -32.25
C VAL A 96 -7.80 4.00 -33.47
N GLY A 97 -7.05 3.87 -34.57
CA GLY A 97 -7.34 4.52 -35.84
C GLY A 97 -8.76 4.23 -36.36
N GLU A 98 -9.24 3.00 -36.20
CA GLU A 98 -10.60 2.57 -36.60
C GLU A 98 -11.70 3.26 -35.78
N LEU A 99 -11.43 3.67 -34.54
CA LEU A 99 -12.37 4.44 -33.72
C LEU A 99 -12.48 5.90 -34.19
N GLY A 100 -11.47 6.42 -34.89
CA GLY A 100 -11.47 7.77 -35.45
C GLY A 100 -12.21 7.92 -36.79
N GLY A 101 -12.53 6.81 -37.46
CA GLY A 101 -13.16 6.74 -38.79
C GLY A 101 -14.68 6.85 -38.79
N SER A 102 -15.31 6.60 -39.94
CA SER A 102 -16.77 6.70 -40.15
C SER A 102 -17.59 5.48 -39.70
N GLY A 103 -16.98 4.51 -39.00
CA GLY A 103 -17.69 3.35 -38.47
C GLY A 103 -18.69 3.75 -37.38
N GLN A 104 -19.82 3.05 -37.27
CA GLN A 104 -20.81 3.27 -36.20
C GLN A 104 -21.26 1.96 -35.56
N GLY A 105 -21.52 1.99 -34.25
CA GLY A 105 -22.17 0.92 -33.49
C GLY A 105 -21.34 -0.37 -33.36
N ARG A 106 -21.79 -1.44 -34.02
CA ARG A 106 -21.25 -2.81 -33.84
C ARG A 106 -19.75 -2.92 -34.13
N ARG A 107 -19.24 -2.18 -35.13
CA ARG A 107 -17.81 -2.19 -35.48
C ARG A 107 -16.95 -1.71 -34.30
N TRP A 108 -17.34 -0.62 -33.65
CA TRP A 108 -16.60 -0.08 -32.50
C TRP A 108 -16.62 -1.02 -31.30
N GLU A 109 -17.74 -1.70 -31.07
CA GLU A 109 -17.82 -2.69 -29.99
C GLU A 109 -16.80 -3.82 -30.19
N VAL A 110 -16.64 -4.31 -31.42
CA VAL A 110 -15.62 -5.32 -31.75
C VAL A 110 -14.21 -4.75 -31.59
N VAL A 111 -13.96 -3.51 -32.04
CA VAL A 111 -12.66 -2.84 -31.85
C VAL A 111 -12.32 -2.74 -30.36
N LEU A 112 -13.26 -2.36 -29.50
CA LEU A 112 -13.02 -2.28 -28.05
C LEU A 112 -12.76 -3.64 -27.42
N GLN A 113 -13.47 -4.69 -27.87
CA GLN A 113 -13.19 -6.06 -27.44
C GLN A 113 -11.78 -6.50 -27.86
N TYR A 114 -11.34 -6.11 -29.05
CA TYR A 114 -10.01 -6.40 -29.57
C TYR A 114 -8.92 -5.65 -28.81
N LEU A 115 -9.11 -4.35 -28.58
CA LEU A 115 -8.20 -3.54 -27.76
C LEU A 115 -8.06 -4.15 -26.35
N ARG A 116 -9.17 -4.54 -25.73
CA ARG A 116 -9.14 -5.21 -24.43
C ARG A 116 -8.38 -6.55 -24.47
N ALA A 117 -8.53 -7.33 -25.53
CA ALA A 117 -7.83 -8.60 -25.70
C ALA A 117 -6.31 -8.41 -25.88
N VAL A 118 -5.91 -7.45 -26.71
CA VAL A 118 -4.49 -7.13 -26.97
C VAL A 118 -3.81 -6.60 -25.72
N LEU A 119 -4.44 -5.67 -25.01
CA LEU A 119 -3.85 -5.07 -23.81
C LEU A 119 -3.75 -6.09 -22.66
N GLY A 120 -4.48 -7.20 -22.73
CA GLY A 120 -4.66 -8.12 -21.62
C GLY A 120 -5.42 -7.43 -20.49
N GLY A 121 -6.02 -8.20 -19.59
CA GLY A 121 -6.75 -7.62 -18.44
C GLY A 121 -5.89 -6.80 -17.45
N GLY A 122 -4.62 -6.48 -17.78
CA GLY A 122 -3.68 -5.74 -16.92
C GLY A 122 -2.58 -5.00 -17.71
N GLY A 123 -2.12 -3.88 -17.14
CA GLY A 123 -1.37 -2.81 -17.83
C GLY A 123 0.04 -3.07 -18.36
N ARG A 124 0.64 -4.25 -18.16
CA ARG A 124 2.04 -4.49 -18.57
C ARG A 124 2.25 -4.35 -20.08
N ARG A 125 1.23 -4.69 -20.87
CA ARG A 125 1.30 -4.70 -22.33
C ARG A 125 1.15 -3.31 -22.94
N ALA A 126 0.62 -2.34 -22.18
CA ALA A 126 0.40 -0.98 -22.64
C ALA A 126 1.66 -0.09 -22.55
N ARG A 127 2.78 -0.61 -22.03
CA ARG A 127 3.98 0.17 -21.66
C ARG A 127 4.59 0.98 -22.82
N ASP A 128 4.52 0.45 -24.03
CA ASP A 128 5.16 1.04 -25.21
C ASP A 128 4.15 1.67 -26.19
N VAL A 129 2.88 1.83 -25.79
CA VAL A 129 1.85 2.49 -26.59
C VAL A 129 2.15 3.99 -26.71
N ASP A 130 2.03 4.57 -27.90
CA ASP A 130 2.30 5.99 -28.10
C ASP A 130 1.25 6.86 -27.36
N GLU A 131 1.71 7.95 -26.75
CA GLU A 131 0.82 8.92 -26.11
C GLU A 131 -0.20 9.50 -27.12
N GLY A 132 0.20 9.66 -28.39
CA GLY A 132 -0.67 10.10 -29.48
C GLY A 132 -1.85 9.16 -29.75
N ASP A 133 -1.67 7.85 -29.55
CA ASP A 133 -2.73 6.85 -29.68
C ASP A 133 -3.70 6.95 -28.51
N VAL A 134 -3.19 7.13 -27.29
CA VAL A 134 -4.05 7.36 -26.11
C VAL A 134 -4.86 8.65 -26.29
N ALA A 135 -4.24 9.72 -26.82
CA ALA A 135 -4.95 10.96 -27.13
C ALA A 135 -5.99 10.80 -28.25
N ALA A 136 -5.71 9.99 -29.28
CA ALA A 136 -6.69 9.65 -30.31
C ALA A 136 -7.87 8.86 -29.73
N TYR A 137 -7.60 7.90 -28.84
CA TYR A 137 -8.64 7.14 -28.14
C TYR A 137 -9.53 8.04 -27.28
N VAL A 138 -8.95 8.92 -26.47
CA VAL A 138 -9.71 9.88 -25.65
C VAL A 138 -10.56 10.81 -26.51
N ARG A 139 -10.06 11.26 -27.67
CA ARG A 139 -10.83 12.07 -28.62
C ARG A 139 -12.01 11.30 -29.23
N ALA A 140 -11.84 10.00 -29.50
CA ALA A 140 -12.94 9.16 -29.98
C ALA A 140 -13.99 8.98 -28.87
N LEU A 141 -13.56 8.63 -27.66
CA LEU A 141 -14.42 8.49 -26.48
C LEU A 141 -15.23 9.76 -26.18
N ALA A 142 -14.62 10.94 -26.28
CA ALA A 142 -15.29 12.21 -26.02
C ALA A 142 -16.41 12.54 -27.03
N ARG A 143 -16.43 11.88 -28.21
CA ARG A 143 -17.53 12.02 -29.20
C ARG A 143 -18.75 11.18 -28.82
N GLU A 144 -18.56 10.16 -27.98
CA GLU A 144 -19.63 9.28 -27.55
C GLU A 144 -20.50 9.94 -26.48
N ARG A 145 -21.81 10.06 -26.79
CA ARG A 145 -22.80 10.61 -25.87
C ARG A 145 -22.94 9.74 -24.61
N GLU A 146 -23.00 8.43 -24.78
CA GLU A 146 -23.15 7.44 -23.70
C GLU A 146 -22.14 6.30 -23.88
N PRO A 147 -20.88 6.50 -23.45
CA PRO A 147 -19.87 5.46 -23.56
C PRO A 147 -20.20 4.28 -22.63
N SER A 148 -20.11 3.06 -23.17
CA SER A 148 -20.24 1.84 -22.38
C SER A 148 -19.09 1.68 -21.38
N ALA A 149 -19.28 0.85 -20.35
CA ALA A 149 -18.22 0.52 -19.39
C ALA A 149 -16.94 -0.03 -20.06
N LEU A 150 -17.08 -0.68 -21.23
CA LEU A 150 -15.95 -1.22 -21.97
C LEU A 150 -14.99 -0.12 -22.46
N TRP A 151 -15.50 1.05 -22.85
CA TRP A 151 -14.67 2.20 -23.20
C TRP A 151 -13.77 2.61 -22.04
N HIS A 152 -14.35 2.79 -20.87
CA HIS A 152 -13.60 3.22 -19.68
C HIS A 152 -12.57 2.17 -19.23
N ARG A 153 -12.88 0.87 -19.36
CA ARG A 153 -11.91 -0.20 -19.07
C ARG A 153 -10.72 -0.21 -20.01
N VAL A 154 -10.96 0.01 -21.31
CA VAL A 154 -9.88 0.12 -22.30
C VAL A 154 -9.06 1.38 -22.03
N LEU A 155 -9.69 2.51 -21.69
CA LEU A 155 -8.97 3.71 -21.28
C LEU A 155 -8.06 3.44 -20.08
N ALA A 156 -8.57 2.79 -19.04
CA ALA A 156 -7.78 2.45 -17.86
C ALA A 156 -6.58 1.54 -18.19
N ALA A 157 -6.79 0.56 -19.08
CA ALA A 157 -5.71 -0.32 -19.55
C ALA A 157 -4.64 0.46 -20.35
N LEU A 158 -5.05 1.36 -21.26
CA LEU A 158 -4.13 2.21 -22.01
C LEU A 158 -3.30 3.12 -21.09
N CYS A 159 -3.96 3.78 -20.13
CA CYS A 159 -3.29 4.69 -19.20
C CYS A 159 -2.34 3.99 -18.22
N SER A 160 -2.56 2.71 -17.93
CA SER A 160 -1.73 1.94 -16.99
C SER A 160 -0.32 1.61 -17.50
N GLY A 161 -0.03 1.85 -18.78
CA GLY A 161 1.32 1.73 -19.35
C GLY A 161 2.29 2.84 -18.92
N GLY A 162 1.81 3.93 -18.31
CA GLY A 162 2.63 5.08 -17.91
C GLY A 162 3.04 6.00 -19.07
N THR A 163 2.41 5.84 -20.24
CA THR A 163 2.73 6.55 -21.49
C THR A 163 2.17 7.97 -21.54
N VAL A 164 1.12 8.25 -20.75
CA VAL A 164 0.53 9.59 -20.62
C VAL A 164 1.48 10.49 -19.85
N GLN A 165 1.97 11.56 -20.49
CA GLN A 165 2.97 12.47 -19.93
C GLN A 165 2.59 13.95 -20.09
N SER A 166 1.84 14.30 -21.13
CA SER A 166 1.39 15.65 -21.47
C SER A 166 0.27 16.15 -20.57
N ASP A 167 0.36 17.43 -20.17
CA ASP A 167 -0.65 18.09 -19.33
C ASP A 167 -2.05 18.05 -19.98
N GLU A 168 -2.12 18.22 -21.30
CA GLU A 168 -3.37 18.22 -22.06
C GLU A 168 -4.10 16.88 -21.97
N LEU A 169 -3.37 15.77 -22.10
CA LEU A 169 -3.96 14.44 -22.05
C LEU A 169 -4.37 14.05 -20.63
N VAL A 170 -3.57 14.42 -19.63
CA VAL A 170 -3.93 14.24 -18.21
C VAL A 170 -5.24 14.97 -17.90
N ASP A 171 -5.37 16.21 -18.37
CA ASP A 171 -6.59 17.01 -18.21
C ASP A 171 -7.78 16.41 -18.96
N ALA A 172 -7.57 15.86 -20.15
CA ALA A 172 -8.62 15.21 -20.93
C ALA A 172 -9.14 13.92 -20.28
N VAL A 173 -8.24 13.06 -19.78
CA VAL A 173 -8.63 11.83 -19.04
C VAL A 173 -9.40 12.19 -17.77
N TYR A 174 -8.96 13.23 -17.06
CA TYR A 174 -9.67 13.72 -15.88
C TYR A 174 -11.07 14.27 -16.21
N ALA A 175 -11.19 15.08 -17.26
CA ALA A 175 -12.46 15.61 -17.72
C ALA A 175 -13.44 14.48 -18.09
N GLU A 176 -12.93 13.42 -18.72
CA GLU A 176 -13.72 12.24 -19.08
C GLU A 176 -14.17 11.46 -17.84
N ALA A 177 -13.28 11.24 -16.88
CA ALA A 177 -13.65 10.58 -15.62
C ALA A 177 -14.72 11.37 -14.85
N ARG A 178 -14.60 12.70 -14.83
CA ARG A 178 -15.61 13.59 -14.24
C ARG A 178 -16.95 13.48 -14.97
N ARG A 179 -16.93 13.42 -16.30
CA ARG A 179 -18.15 13.29 -17.13
C ARG A 179 -18.85 11.95 -16.89
N ALA A 180 -18.08 10.86 -16.83
CA ALA A 180 -18.63 9.50 -16.72
C ALA A 180 -19.06 9.12 -15.30
N GLY A 181 -18.34 9.59 -14.26
CA GLY A 181 -18.61 9.26 -12.86
C GLY A 181 -18.48 7.78 -12.47
N SER A 182 -18.05 6.91 -13.39
CA SER A 182 -17.96 5.46 -13.18
C SER A 182 -16.64 5.04 -12.53
N ALA A 183 -16.66 3.90 -11.83
CA ALA A 183 -15.46 3.34 -11.20
C ALA A 183 -14.35 3.03 -12.23
N ASP A 184 -14.72 2.51 -13.40
CA ASP A 184 -13.76 2.21 -14.48
C ASP A 184 -13.08 3.49 -15.00
N ALA A 185 -13.83 4.61 -15.13
CA ALA A 185 -13.28 5.88 -15.58
C ALA A 185 -12.36 6.53 -14.54
N ARG A 186 -12.69 6.41 -13.25
CA ARG A 186 -11.81 6.83 -12.14
C ARG A 186 -10.51 6.02 -12.12
N GLY A 187 -10.59 4.71 -12.40
CA GLY A 187 -9.43 3.83 -12.53
C GLY A 187 -8.40 4.30 -13.56
N ALA A 188 -8.85 4.91 -14.67
CA ALA A 188 -7.95 5.52 -15.65
C ALA A 188 -7.17 6.69 -15.08
N VAL A 189 -7.81 7.58 -14.30
CA VAL A 189 -7.12 8.70 -13.65
C VAL A 189 -6.11 8.21 -12.61
N VAL A 190 -6.46 7.19 -11.82
CA VAL A 190 -5.53 6.58 -10.86
C VAL A 190 -4.27 6.08 -11.58
N ALA A 191 -4.45 5.38 -12.71
CA ALA A 191 -3.35 4.90 -13.53
C ALA A 191 -2.48 6.03 -14.10
N VAL A 192 -3.10 7.09 -14.65
CA VAL A 192 -2.37 8.27 -15.15
C VAL A 192 -1.56 8.93 -14.04
N VAL A 193 -2.15 9.15 -12.86
CA VAL A 193 -1.47 9.78 -11.72
C VAL A 193 -0.26 8.95 -11.26
N GLY A 194 -0.34 7.62 -11.34
CA GLY A 194 0.80 6.74 -11.09
C GLY A 194 1.98 6.97 -12.04
N GLY A 195 1.70 7.21 -13.32
CA GLY A 195 2.70 7.34 -14.39
C GLY A 195 3.30 8.74 -14.61
N VAL A 196 2.62 9.81 -14.18
CA VAL A 196 3.09 11.19 -14.38
C VAL A 196 3.92 11.72 -13.22
N GLY A 197 4.75 12.73 -13.48
CA GLY A 197 5.46 13.47 -12.43
C GLY A 197 4.51 14.19 -11.48
N GLY A 198 4.89 14.32 -10.21
CA GLY A 198 4.01 14.82 -9.15
C GLY A 198 3.55 16.27 -9.33
N ALA A 199 4.35 17.12 -9.99
CA ALA A 199 3.92 18.48 -10.36
C ALA A 199 2.70 18.50 -11.31
N ARG A 200 2.59 17.54 -12.22
CA ARG A 200 1.45 17.43 -13.15
C ARG A 200 0.23 16.86 -12.43
N ALA A 201 0.44 15.79 -11.65
CA ALA A 201 -0.61 15.20 -10.81
C ALA A 201 -1.20 16.25 -9.85
N ALA A 202 -0.35 17.05 -9.21
CA ALA A 202 -0.73 18.10 -8.26
C ALA A 202 -1.79 19.06 -8.83
N ARG A 203 -1.67 19.46 -10.11
CA ARG A 203 -2.65 20.37 -10.74
C ARG A 203 -4.05 19.76 -10.77
N VAL A 204 -4.16 18.51 -11.21
CA VAL A 204 -5.45 17.80 -11.29
C VAL A 204 -6.00 17.50 -9.91
N LEU A 205 -5.15 17.01 -8.99
CA LEU A 205 -5.57 16.66 -7.63
C LEU A 205 -6.04 17.88 -6.84
N ALA A 206 -5.38 19.04 -7.01
CA ALA A 206 -5.74 20.27 -6.31
C ALA A 206 -7.14 20.79 -6.67
N ARG A 207 -7.55 20.66 -7.95
CA ARG A 207 -8.87 21.12 -8.44
C ARG A 207 -9.94 20.03 -8.41
N CYS A 208 -9.61 18.80 -8.03
CA CYS A 208 -10.58 17.72 -8.02
C CYS A 208 -11.64 17.96 -6.94
N GLU A 209 -12.91 17.79 -7.31
CA GLU A 209 -14.07 17.92 -6.43
C GLU A 209 -14.63 16.55 -6.01
N ASP A 210 -14.22 15.47 -6.68
CA ASP A 210 -14.65 14.10 -6.39
C ASP A 210 -13.77 13.48 -5.29
N ALA A 211 -14.31 13.39 -4.08
CA ALA A 211 -13.63 12.80 -2.93
C ALA A 211 -13.35 11.29 -3.09
N GLU A 212 -14.18 10.55 -3.83
CA GLU A 212 -13.97 9.12 -4.07
C GLU A 212 -12.80 8.92 -5.03
N LEU A 213 -12.71 9.73 -6.08
CA LEU A 213 -11.56 9.70 -6.97
C LEU A 213 -10.28 10.07 -6.22
N LEU A 214 -10.30 11.14 -5.42
CA LEU A 214 -9.15 11.53 -4.61
C LEU A 214 -8.75 10.42 -3.63
N GLU A 215 -9.72 9.76 -3.00
CA GLU A 215 -9.50 8.62 -2.10
C GLU A 215 -8.82 7.45 -2.82
N GLN A 216 -9.29 7.08 -4.02
CA GLN A 216 -8.69 6.01 -4.82
C GLN A 216 -7.26 6.34 -5.22
N VAL A 217 -6.99 7.59 -5.63
CA VAL A 217 -5.63 8.03 -5.93
C VAL A 217 -4.76 8.02 -4.67
N ALA A 218 -5.26 8.48 -3.52
CA ALA A 218 -4.49 8.50 -2.28
C ALA A 218 -4.19 7.08 -1.79
N ARG A 219 -5.13 6.15 -1.94
CA ARG A 219 -4.94 4.74 -1.62
C ARG A 219 -3.85 4.09 -2.47
N ALA A 220 -3.79 4.39 -3.77
CA ALA A 220 -2.80 3.82 -4.68
C ALA A 220 -1.45 4.55 -4.63
N HIS A 221 -1.48 5.88 -4.50
CA HIS A 221 -0.36 6.77 -4.78
C HIS A 221 -0.35 7.99 -3.84
N ALA A 222 -0.49 7.79 -2.52
CA ALA A 222 -0.53 8.86 -1.51
C ALA A 222 0.56 9.93 -1.72
N LEU A 223 1.78 9.52 -2.03
CA LEU A 223 2.92 10.43 -2.19
C LEU A 223 2.78 11.42 -3.37
N LYS A 224 1.93 11.15 -4.36
CA LYS A 224 1.62 12.09 -5.45
C LYS A 224 0.89 13.34 -4.96
N PHE A 225 0.37 13.31 -3.74
CA PHE A 225 -0.21 14.47 -3.06
C PHE A 225 0.83 15.33 -2.35
N GLY A 226 2.13 15.00 -2.37
CA GLY A 226 3.16 15.67 -1.57
C GLY A 226 3.10 17.21 -1.57
N ARG A 227 2.76 17.82 -2.71
CA ARG A 227 2.67 19.29 -2.84
C ARG A 227 1.29 19.88 -2.52
N VAL A 228 0.23 19.08 -2.57
CA VAL A 228 -1.17 19.54 -2.54
C VAL A 228 -1.98 18.98 -1.39
N TRP A 229 -1.44 18.02 -0.63
CA TRP A 229 -2.13 17.40 0.49
C TRP A 229 -2.66 18.44 1.51
N PRO A 230 -1.96 19.54 1.87
CA PRO A 230 -2.51 20.48 2.85
C PRO A 230 -3.76 21.17 2.30
N ALA A 231 -3.77 21.51 1.01
CA ALA A 231 -4.90 22.13 0.34
C ALA A 231 -6.09 21.16 0.27
N VAL A 232 -5.85 19.91 -0.15
CA VAL A 232 -6.89 18.87 -0.24
C VAL A 232 -7.51 18.59 1.14
N VAL A 233 -6.69 18.41 2.17
CA VAL A 233 -7.17 18.17 3.54
C VAL A 233 -7.93 19.38 4.08
N ARG A 234 -7.48 20.62 3.82
CA ARG A 234 -8.21 21.84 4.21
C ARG A 234 -9.59 21.91 3.55
N ARG A 235 -9.66 21.69 2.23
CA ARG A 235 -10.92 21.69 1.46
C ARG A 235 -11.90 20.66 2.01
N TRP A 236 -11.42 19.45 2.32
CA TRP A 236 -12.24 18.45 3.00
C TRP A 236 -12.69 18.91 4.40
N ALA A 237 -11.77 19.44 5.22
CA ALA A 237 -12.06 19.85 6.59
C ALA A 237 -13.14 20.95 6.67
N VAL A 238 -13.19 21.86 5.69
CA VAL A 238 -14.23 22.90 5.59
C VAL A 238 -15.50 22.44 4.84
N GLY A 239 -15.53 21.19 4.36
CA GLY A 239 -16.73 20.57 3.76
C GLY A 239 -16.85 20.67 2.23
N GLU A 240 -15.88 21.24 1.52
CA GLU A 240 -15.94 21.39 0.04
C GLU A 240 -15.93 20.05 -0.71
N LEU A 241 -15.35 19.00 -0.10
CA LEU A 241 -15.26 17.65 -0.68
C LEU A 241 -16.36 16.70 -0.14
N GLY A 242 -17.42 17.26 0.45
CA GLY A 242 -18.51 16.50 1.03
C GLY A 242 -18.18 15.87 2.40
N SER A 243 -19.22 15.34 3.04
CA SER A 243 -19.17 14.81 4.41
C SER A 243 -19.20 13.27 4.48
N GLY A 244 -19.14 12.59 3.34
CA GLY A 244 -19.26 11.14 3.27
C GLY A 244 -17.98 10.39 3.73
N PRO A 245 -18.07 9.06 3.91
CA PRO A 245 -16.95 8.22 4.36
C PRO A 245 -15.69 8.30 3.47
N ALA A 246 -15.85 8.61 2.18
CA ALA A 246 -14.74 8.75 1.23
C ALA A 246 -13.74 9.85 1.66
N GLY A 247 -14.22 10.98 2.18
CA GLY A 247 -13.35 12.05 2.65
C GLY A 247 -12.50 11.66 3.86
N PHE A 248 -13.07 10.92 4.81
CA PHE A 248 -12.33 10.38 5.95
C PHE A 248 -11.26 9.37 5.51
N ARG A 249 -11.61 8.48 4.57
CA ARG A 249 -10.66 7.52 3.98
C ARG A 249 -9.55 8.21 3.18
N LEU A 250 -9.88 9.25 2.40
CA LEU A 250 -8.91 10.10 1.71
C LEU A 250 -7.89 10.68 2.70
N VAL A 251 -8.34 11.39 3.73
CA VAL A 251 -7.41 12.01 4.70
C VAL A 251 -6.62 10.95 5.47
N ARG A 252 -7.23 9.78 5.75
CA ARG A 252 -6.52 8.66 6.37
C ARG A 252 -5.35 8.18 5.50
N HIS A 253 -5.54 8.05 4.19
CA HIS A 253 -4.46 7.68 3.27
C HIS A 253 -3.39 8.78 3.16
N LEU A 254 -3.77 10.05 3.33
CA LEU A 254 -2.84 11.18 3.34
C LEU A 254 -2.10 11.39 4.67
N CYS A 255 -2.46 10.67 5.75
CA CYS A 255 -1.80 10.82 7.06
C CYS A 255 -0.28 10.56 7.02
N VAL A 256 0.19 9.73 6.07
CA VAL A 256 1.63 9.51 5.84
C VAL A 256 2.39 10.79 5.45
N LEU A 257 1.69 11.76 4.86
CA LEU A 257 2.22 13.09 4.50
C LEU A 257 1.94 14.16 5.57
N MET A 258 1.36 13.78 6.70
CA MET A 258 0.98 14.70 7.78
C MET A 258 1.94 14.65 8.97
N LEU A 259 3.12 14.04 8.84
CA LEU A 259 4.10 13.91 9.93
C LEU A 259 4.54 15.26 10.49
N ARG A 260 4.64 16.28 9.61
CA ARG A 260 4.98 17.67 9.96
C ARG A 260 3.78 18.62 9.73
N ALA A 261 2.56 18.12 9.87
CA ALA A 261 1.35 18.94 9.67
C ALA A 261 1.21 20.05 10.73
N ASP A 262 0.63 21.17 10.32
CA ASP A 262 0.26 22.27 11.22
C ASP A 262 -0.77 21.81 12.26
N ALA A 263 -0.57 22.23 13.51
CA ALA A 263 -1.50 21.98 14.62
C ALA A 263 -2.91 22.48 14.33
N GLU A 264 -3.09 23.59 13.61
CA GLU A 264 -4.42 24.10 13.25
C GLU A 264 -5.16 23.14 12.30
N LEU A 265 -4.45 22.63 11.30
CA LEU A 265 -5.02 21.66 10.36
C LEU A 265 -5.37 20.34 11.06
N LEU A 266 -4.49 19.86 11.94
CA LEU A 266 -4.76 18.67 12.75
C LEU A 266 -6.00 18.85 13.64
N ARG A 267 -6.15 20.02 14.29
CA ARG A 267 -7.34 20.34 15.08
C ARG A 267 -8.61 20.36 14.21
N ALA A 268 -8.56 20.94 13.02
CA ALA A 268 -9.70 20.97 12.10
C ALA A 268 -10.12 19.54 11.67
N VAL A 269 -9.15 18.68 11.34
CA VAL A 269 -9.42 17.27 11.00
C VAL A 269 -10.05 16.54 12.20
N CYS A 270 -9.49 16.71 13.40
CA CYS A 270 -10.01 16.08 14.61
C CYS A 270 -11.42 16.56 14.98
N ALA A 271 -11.70 17.86 14.81
CA ALA A 271 -13.03 18.43 15.00
C ALA A 271 -14.05 17.81 14.04
N ARG A 272 -13.67 17.64 12.76
CA ARG A 272 -14.53 17.00 11.75
C ARG A 272 -14.82 15.54 12.06
N CYS A 273 -13.85 14.80 12.60
CA CYS A 273 -14.08 13.44 13.10
C CYS A 273 -15.03 13.42 14.30
N ALA A 274 -14.84 14.32 15.26
CA ALA A 274 -15.71 14.40 16.43
C ALA A 274 -17.16 14.76 16.05
N GLU A 275 -17.34 15.69 15.12
CA GLU A 275 -18.65 16.05 14.56
C GLU A 275 -19.31 14.84 13.88
N ALA A 276 -18.58 14.14 13.00
CA ALA A 276 -19.12 12.97 12.31
C ALA A 276 -19.48 11.84 13.27
N LEU A 277 -18.71 11.63 14.33
CA LEU A 277 -19.00 10.66 15.37
C LEU A 277 -20.25 11.04 16.17
N ALA A 278 -20.41 12.32 16.51
CA ALA A 278 -21.61 12.82 17.19
C ALA A 278 -22.85 12.64 16.30
N THR A 279 -22.77 13.00 15.03
CA THR A 279 -23.86 12.84 14.05
C THR A 279 -24.22 11.37 13.83
N ALA A 280 -23.22 10.51 13.64
CA ALA A 280 -23.45 9.07 13.48
C ALA A 280 -24.07 8.45 14.75
N ALA A 281 -23.62 8.86 15.93
CA ALA A 281 -24.18 8.41 17.20
C ALA A 281 -25.64 8.89 17.39
N SER A 282 -25.97 10.12 16.98
CA SER A 282 -27.35 10.63 17.07
C SER A 282 -28.29 9.87 16.16
N TRP A 283 -27.88 9.61 14.91
CA TRP A 283 -28.69 8.86 13.95
C TRP A 283 -28.83 7.39 14.32
N HIS A 284 -27.80 6.79 14.94
CA HIS A 284 -27.89 5.44 15.50
C HIS A 284 -28.86 5.35 16.70
N ALA A 285 -29.09 6.46 17.41
CA ALA A 285 -29.98 6.50 18.58
C ALA A 285 -31.45 6.78 18.21
N GLU A 286 -31.73 7.17 16.97
CA GLU A 286 -33.11 7.35 16.51
C GLU A 286 -33.82 5.99 16.51
N PRO A 287 -35.00 5.87 17.15
CA PRO A 287 -35.77 4.65 17.10
C PRO A 287 -36.13 4.35 15.64
N THR A 288 -35.74 3.17 15.15
CA THR A 288 -36.32 2.61 13.93
C THR A 288 -37.82 2.58 14.15
N VAL A 289 -38.56 3.43 13.44
CA VAL A 289 -40.02 3.49 13.56
C VAL A 289 -40.56 2.16 13.03
N GLY A 290 -40.77 1.21 13.93
CA GLY A 290 -41.33 -0.10 13.68
C GLY A 290 -42.22 -0.48 14.86
N GLY A 291 -43.53 -0.42 14.63
CA GLY A 291 -44.59 -1.03 15.45
C GLY A 291 -44.67 -0.56 16.90
N GLY A 292 -45.55 0.40 17.16
CA GLY A 292 -45.91 0.78 18.52
C GLY A 292 -46.28 -0.45 19.36
N ALA A 293 -45.66 -0.55 20.54
CA ALA A 293 -46.24 -1.31 21.64
C ALA A 293 -47.55 -0.62 22.03
N ALA A 294 -48.67 -1.10 21.49
CA ALA A 294 -49.98 -0.83 22.07
C ALA A 294 -50.10 -1.67 23.34
N GLU A 295 -49.78 -1.06 24.48
CA GLU A 295 -50.43 -1.42 25.73
C GLU A 295 -51.86 -0.86 25.72
N ASP A 296 -52.80 -1.71 26.14
CA ASP A 296 -54.20 -1.45 26.51
C ASP A 296 -55.16 -0.88 25.44
N ASP A 297 -56.00 -1.74 24.87
CA ASP A 297 -57.32 -2.02 25.45
C ASP A 297 -58.08 -3.07 24.62
N ALA A 298 -58.79 -3.95 25.32
CA ALA A 298 -59.76 -4.85 24.74
C ALA A 298 -60.94 -4.03 24.17
N ASP A 299 -61.26 -4.21 22.89
CA ASP A 299 -62.61 -4.57 22.42
C ASP A 299 -62.68 -4.53 20.88
N ASP A 300 -63.27 -5.60 20.34
CA ASP A 300 -63.93 -5.74 19.04
C ASP A 300 -63.50 -4.81 17.89
N LEU A 301 -62.87 -5.39 16.86
CA LEU A 301 -63.30 -5.15 15.48
C LEU A 301 -62.85 -6.30 14.55
N GLN A 302 -63.83 -6.77 13.78
CA GLN A 302 -63.81 -7.95 12.94
C GLN A 302 -62.84 -7.85 11.77
N LEU A 303 -62.29 -9.02 11.43
CA LEU A 303 -61.60 -9.36 10.19
C LEU A 303 -62.31 -8.79 8.96
N SER A 304 -61.64 -7.89 8.23
CA SER A 304 -61.77 -7.81 6.78
C SER A 304 -60.44 -8.24 6.15
N ASP A 305 -60.37 -9.51 5.78
CA ASP A 305 -59.44 -10.00 4.76
C ASP A 305 -59.73 -9.24 3.46
N GLU A 306 -58.76 -8.41 3.04
CA GLU A 306 -58.30 -8.23 1.66
C GLU A 306 -57.47 -6.93 1.56
N GLY A 307 -56.14 -7.09 1.43
CA GLY A 307 -55.25 -6.06 0.87
C GLY A 307 -54.47 -5.18 1.85
N SER A 308 -53.57 -5.75 2.66
CA SER A 308 -52.43 -5.01 3.23
C SER A 308 -51.29 -5.93 3.67
N GLU A 309 -50.86 -6.80 2.76
CA GLU A 309 -49.47 -7.29 2.77
C GLU A 309 -48.82 -6.62 1.57
N LEU A 310 -48.01 -5.56 1.77
CA LEU A 310 -46.96 -5.04 0.84
C LEU A 310 -46.52 -3.58 1.11
N MET A 311 -46.46 -3.06 2.35
CA MET A 311 -45.78 -1.77 2.61
C MET A 311 -44.96 -1.69 3.92
N LEU A 312 -44.59 -2.83 4.53
CA LEU A 312 -43.72 -2.83 5.73
C LEU A 312 -42.24 -3.15 5.43
N SER A 313 -41.90 -3.60 4.22
CA SER A 313 -40.51 -3.98 3.88
C SER A 313 -39.62 -2.81 3.48
N GLU A 314 -40.16 -1.73 2.91
CA GLU A 314 -39.34 -0.61 2.42
C GLU A 314 -38.84 0.32 3.54
N ASP A 315 -39.58 0.45 4.65
CA ASP A 315 -39.19 1.29 5.79
C ASP A 315 -38.18 0.60 6.72
N GLU A 316 -38.29 -0.73 6.90
CA GLU A 316 -37.31 -1.54 7.63
C GLU A 316 -35.96 -1.59 6.89
N ASP A 317 -35.99 -1.76 5.56
CA ASP A 317 -34.78 -1.73 4.73
C ASP A 317 -34.10 -0.36 4.71
N GLN A 318 -34.88 0.74 4.74
CA GLN A 318 -34.34 2.10 4.86
C GLN A 318 -33.75 2.38 6.25
N GLY A 319 -34.39 1.90 7.32
CA GLY A 319 -33.86 1.98 8.69
C GLY A 319 -32.52 1.24 8.84
N ALA A 320 -32.46 0.01 8.32
CA ALA A 320 -31.24 -0.78 8.32
C ALA A 320 -30.12 -0.18 7.45
N ALA A 321 -30.46 0.40 6.30
CA ALA A 321 -29.49 1.10 5.44
C ALA A 321 -28.90 2.34 6.14
N ARG A 322 -29.75 3.16 6.78
CA ARG A 322 -29.29 4.32 7.56
C ARG A 322 -28.39 3.92 8.72
N GLN A 323 -28.74 2.87 9.47
CA GLN A 323 -27.91 2.40 10.57
C GLN A 323 -26.53 1.92 10.09
N ARG A 324 -26.47 1.20 8.96
CA ARG A 324 -25.20 0.81 8.32
C ARG A 324 -24.38 2.02 7.90
N ASP A 325 -24.99 3.03 7.30
CA ASP A 325 -24.30 4.25 6.86
C ASP A 325 -23.71 5.02 8.06
N CYS A 326 -24.42 5.07 9.19
CA CYS A 326 -23.93 5.67 10.44
C CYS A 326 -22.70 4.93 10.97
N VAL A 327 -22.76 3.59 11.04
CA VAL A 327 -21.63 2.77 11.50
C VAL A 327 -20.44 2.92 10.55
N GLN A 328 -20.65 2.96 9.24
CA GLN A 328 -19.58 3.19 8.26
C GLN A 328 -18.93 4.56 8.42
N LEU A 329 -19.72 5.62 8.62
CA LEU A 329 -19.22 6.97 8.87
C LEU A 329 -18.41 7.02 10.17
N GLY A 330 -18.94 6.46 11.25
CA GLY A 330 -18.26 6.37 12.54
C GLY A 330 -16.95 5.58 12.44
N ALA A 331 -16.98 4.41 11.80
CA ALA A 331 -15.81 3.57 11.60
C ALA A 331 -14.73 4.29 10.77
N ALA A 332 -15.11 5.03 9.73
CA ALA A 332 -14.18 5.81 8.93
C ALA A 332 -13.55 6.96 9.74
N ALA A 333 -14.34 7.65 10.57
CA ALA A 333 -13.85 8.71 11.45
C ALA A 333 -12.88 8.17 12.52
N VAL A 334 -13.23 7.08 13.22
CA VAL A 334 -12.34 6.45 14.20
C VAL A 334 -11.06 5.94 13.53
N ALA A 335 -11.16 5.32 12.35
CA ALA A 335 -10.00 4.85 11.62
C ALA A 335 -9.06 6.00 11.19
N LEU A 336 -9.60 7.18 10.87
CA LEU A 336 -8.78 8.38 10.64
C LEU A 336 -8.10 8.84 11.93
N LEU A 337 -8.83 8.92 13.05
CA LEU A 337 -8.24 9.28 14.35
C LEU A 337 -7.07 8.35 14.73
N GLY A 338 -7.21 7.04 14.45
CA GLY A 338 -6.13 6.06 14.67
C GLY A 338 -4.91 6.24 13.78
N ALA A 339 -5.04 6.89 12.62
CA ALA A 339 -3.94 7.15 11.70
C ALA A 339 -3.18 8.47 11.99
N LEU A 340 -3.84 9.42 12.67
CA LEU A 340 -3.26 10.72 12.99
C LEU A 340 -2.07 10.60 13.98
N PRO A 341 -1.07 11.49 13.87
CA PRO A 341 0.12 11.45 14.73
C PRO A 341 -0.17 11.87 16.17
N ALA A 342 -1.18 12.72 16.40
CA ALA A 342 -1.57 13.20 17.72
C ALA A 342 -3.06 13.57 17.72
N LEU A 343 -3.68 13.51 18.89
CA LEU A 343 -5.08 13.85 19.11
C LEU A 343 -5.24 14.88 20.23
N PRO A 344 -6.06 15.91 20.05
CA PRO A 344 -6.35 16.87 21.12
C PRO A 344 -7.27 16.23 22.18
N ALA A 345 -7.18 16.73 23.41
CA ALA A 345 -7.88 16.15 24.56
C ALA A 345 -9.41 16.15 24.38
N GLU A 346 -9.95 17.17 23.72
CA GLU A 346 -11.37 17.31 23.44
C GLU A 346 -11.88 16.18 22.54
N THR A 347 -11.09 15.77 21.54
CA THR A 347 -11.44 14.65 20.64
C THR A 347 -11.37 13.31 21.36
N VAL A 348 -10.40 13.12 22.25
CA VAL A 348 -10.34 11.92 23.11
C VAL A 348 -11.59 11.83 23.96
N GLN A 349 -11.99 12.93 24.61
CA GLN A 349 -13.22 12.97 25.42
C GLN A 349 -14.48 12.72 24.58
N ALA A 350 -14.56 13.26 23.36
CA ALA A 350 -15.70 13.04 22.48
C ALA A 350 -15.89 11.55 22.14
N VAL A 351 -14.81 10.86 21.80
CA VAL A 351 -14.82 9.41 21.51
C VAL A 351 -15.18 8.60 22.77
N GLN A 352 -14.63 8.96 23.93
CA GLN A 352 -14.89 8.25 25.19
C GLN A 352 -16.34 8.40 25.70
N ARG A 353 -17.07 9.42 25.22
CA ARG A 353 -18.48 9.69 25.55
C ARG A 353 -19.48 9.08 24.57
N LEU A 354 -19.02 8.29 23.58
CA LEU A 354 -19.93 7.64 22.64
C LEU A 354 -20.92 6.73 23.37
N PRO A 355 -22.20 6.66 22.92
CA PRO A 355 -23.18 5.75 23.49
C PRO A 355 -22.72 4.29 23.41
N ALA A 356 -22.91 3.52 24.48
CA ALA A 356 -22.46 2.13 24.58
C ALA A 356 -22.88 1.23 23.39
N PRO A 357 -24.15 1.27 22.91
CA PRO A 357 -24.58 0.47 21.75
C PRO A 357 -23.78 0.79 20.48
N PHE A 358 -23.55 2.08 20.20
CA PHE A 358 -22.78 2.51 19.03
C PHE A 358 -21.29 2.21 19.19
N ALA A 359 -20.74 2.37 20.40
CA ALA A 359 -19.36 2.02 20.69
C ALA A 359 -19.08 0.52 20.52
N ALA A 360 -20.05 -0.34 20.81
CA ALA A 360 -19.94 -1.80 20.59
C ALA A 360 -19.79 -2.14 19.09
N GLU A 361 -20.57 -1.50 18.21
CA GLU A 361 -20.47 -1.67 16.75
C GLU A 361 -19.13 -1.19 16.18
N LEU A 362 -18.50 -0.22 16.85
CA LEU A 362 -17.19 0.35 16.47
C LEU A 362 -15.99 -0.29 17.20
N GLN A 363 -16.21 -1.38 17.95
CA GLN A 363 -15.19 -1.98 18.81
C GLN A 363 -13.85 -2.21 18.09
N PRO A 364 -13.78 -2.81 16.88
CA PRO A 364 -12.49 -3.06 16.21
C PRO A 364 -11.68 -1.78 15.97
N GLN A 365 -12.34 -0.70 15.54
CA GLN A 365 -11.70 0.58 15.23
C GLN A 365 -11.30 1.30 16.52
N LEU A 366 -12.13 1.24 17.56
CA LEU A 366 -11.85 1.86 18.86
C LEU A 366 -10.69 1.18 19.58
N VAL A 367 -10.62 -0.16 19.52
CA VAL A 367 -9.48 -0.94 20.03
C VAL A 367 -8.20 -0.60 19.25
N ALA A 368 -8.27 -0.41 17.94
CA ALA A 368 -7.12 -0.03 17.12
C ALA A 368 -6.53 1.35 17.49
N LEU A 369 -7.30 2.26 18.12
CA LEU A 369 -6.78 3.55 18.58
C LEU A 369 -5.62 3.40 19.58
N THR A 370 -5.64 2.35 20.40
CA THR A 370 -4.61 2.16 21.44
C THR A 370 -3.23 1.87 20.87
N ALA A 371 -3.13 1.48 19.59
CA ALA A 371 -1.85 1.22 18.92
C ALA A 371 -0.94 2.47 18.90
N ARG A 372 -1.54 3.66 18.83
CA ARG A 372 -0.81 4.94 18.80
C ARG A 372 -1.16 5.88 19.95
N HIS A 373 -2.37 5.79 20.47
CA HIS A 373 -2.92 6.78 21.39
C HIS A 373 -3.15 6.18 22.78
N ALA A 374 -2.15 6.31 23.65
CA ALA A 374 -2.18 5.77 25.02
C ALA A 374 -3.37 6.27 25.85
N ALA A 375 -3.91 7.45 25.53
CA ALA A 375 -5.08 8.03 26.20
C ALA A 375 -6.36 7.16 26.11
N PHE A 376 -6.42 6.21 25.16
CA PHE A 376 -7.56 5.29 25.03
C PHE A 376 -7.40 3.98 25.79
N VAL A 377 -6.19 3.61 26.23
CA VAL A 377 -5.89 2.27 26.80
C VAL A 377 -6.81 1.93 27.98
N ASP A 378 -6.86 2.75 29.01
CA ASP A 378 -7.67 2.47 30.21
C ASP A 378 -9.16 2.46 29.91
N TRP A 379 -9.60 3.23 28.91
CA TRP A 379 -10.99 3.26 28.50
C TRP A 379 -11.36 2.01 27.71
N THR A 380 -10.55 1.56 26.75
CA THR A 380 -10.86 0.35 25.96
C THR A 380 -10.74 -0.93 26.78
N ILE A 381 -9.82 -1.00 27.75
CA ILE A 381 -9.76 -2.13 28.69
C ILE A 381 -11.06 -2.23 29.48
N ARG A 382 -11.54 -1.10 30.05
CA ARG A 382 -12.79 -1.08 30.83
C ARG A 382 -14.04 -1.34 29.99
N GLN A 383 -14.11 -0.83 28.76
CA GLN A 383 -15.29 -0.96 27.89
C GLN A 383 -15.35 -2.31 27.17
N PHE A 384 -14.21 -2.82 26.70
CA PHE A 384 -14.16 -3.95 25.77
C PHE A 384 -13.33 -5.14 26.27
N GLY A 385 -12.58 -4.95 27.36
CA GLY A 385 -11.59 -5.93 27.82
C GLY A 385 -10.50 -6.16 26.78
N ASP A 386 -10.17 -5.15 25.97
CA ASP A 386 -9.23 -5.32 24.85
C ASP A 386 -8.43 -4.05 24.46
N VAL A 387 -7.32 -4.27 23.77
CA VAL A 387 -6.39 -3.25 23.22
C VAL A 387 -5.76 -3.78 21.92
N ALA A 388 -5.21 -2.90 21.07
CA ALA A 388 -4.35 -3.31 19.96
C ALA A 388 -3.09 -4.06 20.44
N GLN A 389 -2.58 -5.01 19.65
CA GLN A 389 -1.39 -5.79 20.02
C GLN A 389 -0.14 -4.90 20.12
N GLU A 390 -0.08 -3.88 19.29
CA GLU A 390 0.96 -2.85 19.23
C GLU A 390 1.02 -1.99 20.51
N ALA A 391 -0.07 -1.97 21.30
CA ALA A 391 -0.10 -1.27 22.58
C ALA A 391 0.51 -2.10 23.72
N LEU A 392 0.62 -3.42 23.56
CA LEU A 392 1.06 -4.34 24.63
C LEU A 392 2.43 -3.98 25.22
N PRO A 393 3.47 -3.58 24.44
CA PRO A 393 4.76 -3.19 25.00
C PRO A 393 4.65 -1.99 25.96
N ALA A 394 3.73 -1.06 25.71
CA ALA A 394 3.57 0.17 26.48
C ALA A 394 2.67 0.03 27.72
N LEU A 395 1.97 -1.10 27.90
CA LEU A 395 1.09 -1.29 29.05
C LEU A 395 1.87 -1.38 30.36
N SER A 396 1.36 -0.68 31.38
CA SER A 396 1.81 -0.84 32.77
C SER A 396 1.45 -2.23 33.32
N PRO A 397 2.12 -2.69 34.40
CA PRO A 397 1.78 -3.96 35.04
C PRO A 397 0.32 -4.05 35.50
N ALA A 398 -0.27 -2.95 35.96
CA ALA A 398 -1.67 -2.90 36.39
C ALA A 398 -2.63 -3.08 35.20
N GLN A 399 -2.40 -2.36 34.10
CA GLN A 399 -3.18 -2.49 32.86
C GLN A 399 -3.07 -3.89 32.26
N ALA A 400 -1.86 -4.48 32.27
CA ALA A 400 -1.65 -5.85 31.79
C ALA A 400 -2.41 -6.88 32.65
N ALA A 401 -2.43 -6.70 33.97
CA ALA A 401 -3.19 -7.56 34.88
C ALA A 401 -4.71 -7.43 34.68
N GLU A 402 -5.21 -6.20 34.51
CA GLU A 402 -6.62 -5.94 34.21
C GLU A 402 -7.04 -6.59 32.88
N LEU A 403 -6.24 -6.42 31.84
CA LEU A 403 -6.47 -7.02 30.52
C LEU A 403 -6.41 -8.56 30.56
N ALA A 404 -5.47 -9.14 31.33
CA ALA A 404 -5.34 -10.59 31.51
C ALA A 404 -6.57 -11.18 32.22
N ALA A 405 -7.17 -10.44 33.16
CA ALA A 405 -8.39 -10.85 33.84
C ALA A 405 -9.63 -10.78 32.92
N ALA A 406 -9.65 -9.84 31.97
CA ALA A 406 -10.79 -9.61 31.08
C ALA A 406 -10.92 -10.64 29.94
N ARG A 407 -9.81 -11.16 29.39
CA ARG A 407 -9.85 -12.16 28.28
C ARG A 407 -8.86 -13.32 28.45
N PRO A 408 -9.34 -14.57 28.63
CA PRO A 408 -8.48 -15.74 28.83
C PRO A 408 -7.67 -16.16 27.58
N GLU A 409 -8.04 -15.76 26.37
CA GLU A 409 -7.31 -16.17 25.15
C GLU A 409 -5.99 -15.39 24.95
N ARG A 410 -5.98 -14.08 25.26
CA ARG A 410 -4.75 -13.26 25.33
C ARG A 410 -3.98 -13.42 26.64
N SER A 411 -4.61 -14.08 27.62
CA SER A 411 -4.04 -14.26 28.96
C SER A 411 -2.74 -15.05 28.98
N ARG A 412 -2.39 -15.89 27.98
CA ARG A 412 -1.15 -16.68 28.06
C ARG A 412 0.11 -15.83 28.02
N PHE A 413 0.15 -14.81 27.17
CA PHE A 413 1.29 -13.88 27.09
C PHE A 413 1.28 -12.86 28.24
N LEU A 414 0.09 -12.46 28.70
CA LEU A 414 -0.08 -11.45 29.75
C LEU A 414 -0.13 -12.02 31.16
N ALA A 415 -0.31 -13.34 31.31
CA ALA A 415 -0.40 -13.99 32.60
C ALA A 415 0.89 -13.76 33.38
N PRO A 416 0.80 -13.63 34.71
CA PRO A 416 1.95 -13.73 35.58
C PRO A 416 2.47 -15.17 35.49
N GLY A 417 3.35 -15.43 34.52
CA GLY A 417 4.15 -16.65 34.48
C GLY A 417 5.21 -16.63 35.57
N ASP A 418 5.94 -17.75 35.72
CA ASP A 418 7.17 -17.80 36.50
C ASP A 418 8.19 -16.84 35.89
N GLY A 419 8.09 -15.58 36.30
CA GLY A 419 8.99 -14.52 35.89
C GLY A 419 10.41 -14.81 36.36
N ILE A 420 11.30 -13.88 36.05
CA ILE A 420 12.70 -14.03 36.42
C ILE A 420 12.82 -13.97 37.94
N PRO A 421 13.41 -14.98 38.59
CA PRO A 421 13.54 -15.02 40.04
C PRO A 421 14.17 -13.73 40.56
N ALA A 422 13.63 -13.18 41.65
CA ALA A 422 14.11 -11.93 42.23
C ALA A 422 15.62 -12.00 42.55
N GLU A 423 16.12 -13.16 42.98
CA GLU A 423 17.53 -13.42 43.25
C GLU A 423 18.40 -13.33 41.99
N LEU A 424 18.00 -13.98 40.89
CA LEU A 424 18.72 -13.92 39.62
C LEU A 424 18.70 -12.49 39.07
N ARG A 425 17.55 -11.82 39.14
CA ARG A 425 17.43 -10.41 38.77
C ARG A 425 18.37 -9.55 39.60
N ALA A 426 18.35 -9.66 40.92
CA ALA A 426 19.22 -8.90 41.81
C ALA A 426 20.71 -9.16 41.53
N ALA A 427 21.09 -10.42 41.30
CA ALA A 427 22.47 -10.78 40.97
C ALA A 427 22.92 -10.12 39.65
N VAL A 428 22.12 -10.20 38.59
CA VAL A 428 22.44 -9.57 37.30
C VAL A 428 22.56 -8.06 37.44
N TYR A 429 21.62 -7.39 38.11
CA TYR A 429 21.66 -5.94 38.29
C TYR A 429 22.81 -5.47 39.21
N ALA A 430 23.21 -6.27 40.20
CA ALA A 430 24.38 -5.97 41.02
C ALA A 430 25.67 -5.91 40.20
N HIS A 431 25.79 -6.77 39.19
CA HIS A 431 26.92 -6.80 38.26
C HIS A 431 26.75 -5.88 37.04
N ALA A 432 25.52 -5.49 36.69
CA ALA A 432 25.26 -4.57 35.59
C ALA A 432 25.97 -3.23 35.84
N ASN A 433 25.88 -2.68 37.06
CA ASN A 433 26.51 -1.41 37.41
C ASN A 433 28.05 -1.39 37.27
N SER A 434 28.70 -2.55 37.28
CA SER A 434 30.16 -2.66 37.06
C SER A 434 30.53 -2.91 35.59
N GLY A 435 29.55 -3.09 34.69
CA GLY A 435 29.75 -3.38 33.27
C GLY A 435 30.24 -4.79 32.97
N SER A 436 30.34 -5.65 33.98
CA SER A 436 30.87 -7.02 33.85
C SER A 436 29.89 -8.01 34.48
N VAL A 437 28.86 -8.37 33.71
CA VAL A 437 27.91 -9.43 34.09
C VAL A 437 28.53 -10.78 33.75
N PRO A 438 28.66 -11.71 34.72
CA PRO A 438 29.10 -13.08 34.45
C PRO A 438 28.22 -13.76 33.40
N THR A 439 28.85 -14.40 32.42
CA THR A 439 28.16 -15.09 31.31
C THR A 439 27.18 -16.15 31.82
N GLU A 440 27.50 -16.82 32.93
CA GLU A 440 26.65 -17.83 33.56
C GLU A 440 25.30 -17.26 34.01
N LEU A 441 25.27 -16.01 34.50
CA LEU A 441 24.03 -15.36 34.93
C LEU A 441 23.16 -14.99 33.72
N LEU A 442 23.77 -14.52 32.63
CA LEU A 442 23.07 -14.26 31.37
C LEU A 442 22.53 -15.54 30.73
N GLN A 443 23.29 -16.64 30.80
CA GLN A 443 22.84 -17.95 30.36
C GLN A 443 21.66 -18.46 31.20
N GLN A 444 21.70 -18.28 32.52
CA GLN A 444 20.57 -18.62 33.39
C GLN A 444 19.32 -17.80 33.07
N TRP A 445 19.49 -16.52 32.73
CA TRP A 445 18.40 -15.65 32.27
C TRP A 445 17.81 -16.13 30.94
N GLN A 446 18.67 -16.50 30.00
CA GLN A 446 18.30 -16.99 28.67
C GLN A 446 17.63 -18.37 28.72
N ASN A 447 18.09 -19.28 29.58
CA ASN A 447 17.49 -20.60 29.73
C ASN A 447 16.07 -20.55 30.34
N ARG A 448 15.67 -19.40 30.88
CA ARG A 448 14.33 -19.12 31.40
C ARG A 448 13.45 -18.37 30.39
N ARG A 449 13.80 -18.35 29.10
CA ARG A 449 12.95 -17.78 28.04
C ARG A 449 11.55 -18.38 28.12
N VAL A 450 10.57 -17.53 28.38
CA VAL A 450 9.14 -17.86 28.42
C VAL A 450 8.42 -16.81 27.59
N ALA A 451 7.40 -17.24 26.84
CA ALA A 451 6.55 -16.37 26.06
C ALA A 451 5.58 -15.57 26.94
N SER A 452 6.12 -14.62 27.72
CA SER A 452 5.35 -13.73 28.58
C SER A 452 5.84 -12.28 28.55
N LYS A 453 4.91 -11.33 28.62
CA LYS A 453 5.19 -9.89 28.71
C LYS A 453 6.16 -9.56 29.86
N PRO A 454 5.97 -10.07 31.10
CA PRO A 454 6.89 -9.77 32.19
C PRO A 454 8.34 -10.20 31.91
N TYR A 455 8.55 -11.33 31.23
CA TYR A 455 9.87 -11.79 30.83
C TYR A 455 10.48 -10.90 29.74
N VAL A 456 9.71 -10.64 28.67
CA VAL A 456 10.15 -9.82 27.54
C VAL A 456 10.50 -8.40 28.00
N ASP A 457 9.62 -7.75 28.76
CA ASP A 457 9.85 -6.40 29.28
C ASP A 457 11.06 -6.34 30.22
N SER A 458 11.21 -7.34 31.11
CA SER A 458 12.38 -7.41 31.99
C SER A 458 13.67 -7.54 31.21
N THR A 459 13.64 -8.33 30.13
CA THR A 459 14.78 -8.56 29.24
C THR A 459 15.13 -7.29 28.47
N LEU A 460 14.15 -6.63 27.85
CA LEU A 460 14.37 -5.39 27.11
C LEU A 460 14.91 -4.27 28.03
N ARG A 461 14.40 -4.18 29.26
CA ARG A 461 14.93 -3.25 30.25
C ARG A 461 16.38 -3.54 30.60
N LEU A 462 16.70 -4.81 30.91
CA LEU A 462 18.08 -5.21 31.20
C LEU A 462 19.00 -4.89 30.00
N VAL A 463 18.57 -5.21 28.79
CA VAL A 463 19.35 -4.93 27.58
C VAL A 463 19.57 -3.42 27.40
N ALA A 464 18.54 -2.60 27.57
CA ALA A 464 18.67 -1.15 27.48
C ALA A 464 19.66 -0.61 28.53
N ASP A 465 19.56 -1.08 29.78
CA ASP A 465 20.46 -0.70 30.86
C ASP A 465 21.91 -1.12 30.56
N LEU A 466 22.13 -2.34 30.03
CA LEU A 466 23.46 -2.82 29.66
C LEU A 466 24.03 -2.09 28.44
N LEU A 467 23.26 -1.86 27.38
CA LEU A 467 23.74 -1.15 26.19
C LEU A 467 24.06 0.32 26.47
N ALA A 468 23.43 0.93 27.49
CA ALA A 468 23.71 2.29 27.93
C ALA A 468 25.04 2.44 28.68
N LEU A 469 25.64 1.34 29.17
CA LEU A 469 26.88 1.39 29.94
C LEU A 469 28.13 1.47 29.06
N ASP A 470 29.05 2.35 29.43
CA ASP A 470 30.31 2.58 28.70
C ASP A 470 31.33 1.44 28.87
N SER A 471 31.22 0.61 29.90
CA SER A 471 32.20 -0.44 30.27
C SER A 471 31.79 -1.87 29.93
N VAL A 472 30.71 -2.08 29.16
CA VAL A 472 30.21 -3.44 28.86
C VAL A 472 31.16 -4.25 28.01
N SER A 473 31.41 -5.49 28.41
CA SER A 473 32.25 -6.45 27.69
C SER A 473 31.65 -6.88 26.34
N LEU A 474 32.49 -7.40 25.44
CA LEU A 474 32.06 -7.84 24.11
C LEU A 474 30.99 -8.92 24.17
N ASN A 475 31.16 -9.91 25.06
CA ASN A 475 30.22 -11.02 25.22
C ASN A 475 28.84 -10.56 25.70
N VAL A 476 28.80 -9.62 26.65
CA VAL A 476 27.54 -9.06 27.16
C VAL A 476 26.86 -8.24 26.06
N HIS A 477 27.62 -7.49 25.26
CA HIS A 477 27.09 -6.74 24.13
C HIS A 477 26.52 -7.67 23.05
N GLN A 478 27.20 -8.77 22.73
CA GLN A 478 26.70 -9.78 21.81
C GLN A 478 25.38 -10.39 22.32
N TRP A 479 25.35 -10.80 23.59
CA TRP A 479 24.13 -11.33 24.22
C TRP A 479 22.97 -10.34 24.14
N CYS A 480 23.21 -9.05 24.37
CA CYS A 480 22.19 -8.00 24.23
C CYS A 480 21.59 -7.97 22.83
N ILE A 481 22.43 -8.00 21.78
CA ILE A 481 21.97 -8.00 20.39
C ILE A 481 21.21 -9.29 20.05
N GLU A 482 21.68 -10.45 20.51
CA GLU A 482 20.98 -11.73 20.29
C GLU A 482 19.60 -11.77 20.98
N MET A 483 19.48 -11.18 22.17
CA MET A 483 18.19 -11.05 22.84
C MET A 483 17.26 -10.08 22.11
N LEU A 484 17.76 -8.94 21.61
CA LEU A 484 16.96 -8.00 20.81
C LEU A 484 16.47 -8.65 19.52
N ALA A 485 17.36 -9.36 18.80
CA ALA A 485 17.01 -10.08 17.60
C ALA A 485 15.90 -11.12 17.88
N TRP A 486 16.09 -11.94 18.92
CA TRP A 486 15.07 -12.92 19.33
C TRP A 486 13.72 -12.26 19.66
N VAL A 487 13.68 -11.17 20.43
CA VAL A 487 12.42 -10.49 20.76
C VAL A 487 11.76 -9.95 19.49
N GLY A 488 12.52 -9.31 18.59
CA GLY A 488 11.99 -8.75 17.35
C GLY A 488 11.50 -9.81 16.36
N ASP A 489 12.14 -10.97 16.31
CA ASP A 489 11.75 -12.10 15.46
C ASP A 489 10.49 -12.81 15.99
N GLU A 490 10.46 -13.09 17.30
CA GLU A 490 9.36 -13.83 17.93
C GLU A 490 8.10 -12.95 18.13
N TYR A 491 8.28 -11.66 18.41
CA TYR A 491 7.20 -10.72 18.73
C TYR A 491 7.26 -9.47 17.85
N ALA A 492 6.70 -9.55 16.65
CA ALA A 492 6.72 -8.44 15.69
C ALA A 492 6.17 -7.11 16.26
N PHE A 493 5.17 -7.16 17.15
CA PHE A 493 4.60 -5.98 17.81
C PHE A 493 5.55 -5.31 18.82
N TYR A 494 6.65 -5.96 19.23
CA TYR A 494 7.73 -5.34 20.01
C TYR A 494 8.80 -4.65 19.15
N ARG A 495 8.78 -4.80 17.81
CA ARG A 495 9.81 -4.22 16.93
C ARG A 495 9.90 -2.70 17.06
N ALA A 496 8.77 -2.01 17.29
CA ALA A 496 8.78 -0.57 17.55
C ALA A 496 9.62 -0.16 18.77
N THR A 497 9.76 -1.04 19.76
CA THR A 497 10.62 -0.87 20.94
C THR A 497 12.05 -1.36 20.71
N VAL A 498 12.22 -2.45 19.94
CA VAL A 498 13.52 -3.09 19.68
C VAL A 498 14.38 -2.33 18.67
N ILE A 499 13.78 -1.86 17.57
CA ILE A 499 14.50 -1.18 16.48
C ILE A 499 15.34 0.02 16.97
N PRO A 500 14.81 0.93 17.82
CA PRO A 500 15.62 2.03 18.37
C PRO A 500 16.84 1.58 19.19
N LEU A 501 16.81 0.39 19.79
CA LEU A 501 17.95 -0.18 20.53
C LEU A 501 18.95 -0.88 19.59
N MET A 502 18.50 -1.37 18.43
CA MET A 502 19.32 -2.06 17.44
C MET A 502 20.09 -1.11 16.51
N ILE A 503 19.53 0.07 16.21
CA ILE A 503 20.17 1.03 15.28
C ILE A 503 21.52 1.56 15.79
N PRO A 504 21.67 2.07 17.04
CA PRO A 504 22.93 2.65 17.52
C PRO A 504 24.16 1.72 17.45
N PRO A 505 24.05 0.41 17.77
CA PRO A 505 25.10 -0.58 17.57
C PRO A 505 25.71 -0.68 16.16
N LEU A 506 25.08 -0.16 15.10
CA LEU A 506 25.70 -0.07 13.77
C LEU A 506 26.96 0.81 13.77
N LYS A 507 27.10 1.71 14.74
CA LYS A 507 28.32 2.48 14.95
C LYS A 507 29.33 1.66 15.77
N PRO A 508 30.59 1.51 15.33
CA PRO A 508 31.61 0.78 16.08
C PRO A 508 31.83 1.40 17.47
N PRO A 509 31.63 0.66 18.56
CA PRO A 509 31.97 1.14 19.90
C PRO A 509 33.49 1.28 20.02
N LYS A 510 33.97 2.48 20.36
CA LYS A 510 35.42 2.79 20.41
C LYS A 510 36.22 1.81 21.28
N ARG A 511 35.59 1.26 22.33
CA ARG A 511 36.21 0.32 23.28
C ARG A 511 36.60 -1.03 22.67
N PHE A 512 35.93 -1.46 21.60
CA PHE A 512 36.22 -2.72 20.89
C PHE A 512 37.13 -2.50 19.67
N VAL A 513 37.65 -1.28 19.51
CA VAL A 513 38.53 -0.91 18.42
C VAL A 513 39.93 -0.70 18.97
N HIS A 514 40.83 -1.62 18.64
CA HIS A 514 42.24 -1.57 19.03
C HIS A 514 43.08 -1.13 17.84
N VAL A 515 44.01 -0.19 18.08
CA VAL A 515 44.97 0.24 17.06
C VAL A 515 46.37 -0.16 17.49
N MET A 516 46.91 -1.18 16.84
CA MET A 516 48.29 -1.61 17.01
C MET A 516 49.17 -0.85 16.01
N GLN A 517 50.13 -0.07 16.51
CA GLN A 517 51.08 0.66 15.67
C GLN A 517 52.48 0.05 15.79
N VAL A 518 53.04 -0.38 14.66
CA VAL A 518 54.42 -0.89 14.55
C VAL A 518 55.17 -0.02 13.54
N GLY A 519 55.97 0.93 14.04
CA GLY A 519 56.62 1.95 13.19
C GLY A 519 55.60 2.88 12.53
N THR A 520 55.59 2.95 11.19
CA THR A 520 54.60 3.70 10.39
C THR A 520 53.36 2.87 10.04
N MET A 521 53.38 1.56 10.28
CA MET A 521 52.25 0.68 10.03
C MET A 521 51.24 0.77 11.18
N LYS A 522 49.98 1.05 10.85
CA LYS A 522 48.84 1.01 11.80
C LYS A 522 47.91 -0.13 11.40
N GLN A 523 47.79 -1.14 12.26
CA GLN A 523 46.79 -2.19 12.16
C GLN A 523 45.63 -1.83 13.10
N ARG A 524 44.41 -1.83 12.57
CA ARG A 524 43.19 -1.61 13.36
C ARG A 524 42.44 -2.92 13.46
N GLU A 525 42.16 -3.35 14.67
CA GLU A 525 41.35 -4.52 15.00
C GLU A 525 40.02 -4.04 15.58
N ASP A 526 38.91 -4.55 15.07
CA ASP A 526 37.57 -4.22 15.53
C ASP A 526 36.82 -5.51 15.86
N GLU A 527 36.82 -5.85 17.14
CA GLU A 527 36.24 -7.09 17.66
C GLU A 527 34.71 -7.13 17.54
N SER A 528 34.08 -5.96 17.38
CA SER A 528 32.62 -5.83 17.32
C SER A 528 32.04 -5.94 15.90
N THR A 529 32.87 -6.19 14.90
CA THR A 529 32.43 -6.32 13.50
C THR A 529 31.37 -7.40 13.33
N HIS A 530 31.51 -8.54 14.02
CA HIS A 530 30.52 -9.63 13.98
C HIS A 530 29.17 -9.20 14.59
N ILE A 531 29.21 -8.49 15.71
CA ILE A 531 28.00 -7.95 16.37
C ILE A 531 27.26 -7.01 15.41
N ARG A 532 27.97 -6.10 14.74
CA ARG A 532 27.37 -5.20 13.75
C ARG A 532 26.78 -5.96 12.56
N ALA A 533 27.39 -7.07 12.16
CA ALA A 533 26.83 -7.94 11.13
C ALA A 533 25.49 -8.56 11.57
N LEU A 534 25.37 -9.01 12.83
CA LEU A 534 24.11 -9.53 13.38
C LEU A 534 23.03 -8.45 13.41
N VAL A 535 23.40 -7.23 13.84
CA VAL A 535 22.51 -6.07 13.84
C VAL A 535 22.00 -5.76 12.43
N ALA A 536 22.91 -5.63 11.46
CA ALA A 536 22.56 -5.35 10.08
C ALA A 536 21.63 -6.43 9.47
N ARG A 537 21.87 -7.72 9.79
CA ARG A 537 21.01 -8.83 9.34
C ARG A 537 19.61 -8.76 9.90
N ALA A 538 19.47 -8.51 11.20
CA ALA A 538 18.16 -8.38 11.82
C ALA A 538 17.40 -7.16 11.26
N LEU A 539 18.07 -6.01 11.15
CA LEU A 539 17.46 -4.79 10.61
C LEU A 539 17.05 -4.96 9.15
N LEU A 540 17.87 -5.59 8.31
CA LEU A 540 17.50 -5.90 6.92
C LEU A 540 16.27 -6.80 6.86
N SER A 541 16.28 -7.91 7.60
CA SER A 541 15.15 -8.86 7.60
C SER A 541 13.84 -8.19 8.03
N TRP A 542 13.86 -7.34 9.06
CA TRP A 542 12.68 -6.61 9.50
C TRP A 542 12.29 -5.46 8.57
N LEU A 543 13.25 -4.92 7.80
CA LEU A 543 13.00 -3.92 6.76
C LEU A 543 12.46 -4.56 5.49
N GLU A 544 12.69 -5.85 5.25
CA GLU A 544 12.08 -6.62 4.15
C GLU A 544 10.64 -7.07 4.49
N ASP A 545 10.32 -7.22 5.77
CA ASP A 545 8.99 -7.65 6.22
C ASP A 545 7.91 -6.60 5.90
N ALA A 546 7.14 -6.84 4.84
CA ALA A 546 6.07 -5.97 4.37
C ALA A 546 4.90 -5.83 5.37
N ALA A 547 4.74 -6.78 6.29
CA ALA A 547 3.66 -6.75 7.28
C ALA A 547 3.90 -5.71 8.38
N VAL A 548 5.16 -5.28 8.57
CA VAL A 548 5.53 -4.30 9.59
C VAL A 548 5.96 -2.99 8.90
N SER A 549 5.36 -1.90 9.36
CA SER A 549 5.78 -0.54 8.99
C SER A 549 6.69 0.02 10.07
N TRP A 550 7.81 0.60 9.65
CA TRP A 550 8.74 1.27 10.55
C TRP A 550 8.28 2.70 10.78
N ASP A 551 8.55 3.22 11.98
CA ASP A 551 8.36 4.64 12.23
C ASP A 551 9.33 5.45 11.37
N TYR A 552 8.88 6.59 10.84
CA TYR A 552 9.70 7.44 9.98
C TYR A 552 11.03 7.83 10.64
N ASN A 553 11.02 8.13 11.94
CA ASN A 553 12.23 8.51 12.67
C ASN A 553 13.21 7.35 12.84
N GLN A 554 12.71 6.11 12.86
CA GLN A 554 13.58 4.93 12.88
C GLN A 554 14.31 4.77 11.54
N VAL A 555 13.63 5.02 10.43
CA VAL A 555 14.22 4.95 9.08
C VAL A 555 15.27 6.05 8.89
N THR A 556 14.99 7.29 9.30
CA THR A 556 15.98 8.38 9.19
C THR A 556 17.21 8.12 10.07
N HIS A 557 17.02 7.68 11.32
CA HIS A 557 18.13 7.32 12.22
C HIS A 557 18.96 6.14 11.68
N LEU A 558 18.33 5.14 11.05
CA LEU A 558 19.01 4.05 10.37
C LEU A 558 19.94 4.59 9.26
N LEU A 559 19.43 5.47 8.39
CA LEU A 559 20.21 6.06 7.30
C LEU A 559 21.38 6.92 7.82
N GLU A 560 21.17 7.71 8.87
CA GLU A 560 22.22 8.52 9.49
C GLU A 560 23.41 7.69 10.02
N LEU A 561 23.13 6.48 10.50
CA LEU A 561 24.14 5.57 11.04
C LEU A 561 24.66 4.56 10.01
N LEU A 562 24.00 4.37 8.87
CA LEU A 562 24.44 3.46 7.81
C LEU A 562 25.82 3.82 7.24
N LYS A 563 26.23 5.09 7.38
CA LYS A 563 27.58 5.57 7.04
C LYS A 563 28.71 4.81 7.73
N TYR A 564 28.46 4.19 8.87
CA TYR A 564 29.45 3.41 9.62
C TYR A 564 29.70 2.04 8.98
N PRO A 565 28.70 1.14 8.89
CA PRO A 565 28.90 -0.17 8.29
C PRO A 565 29.19 -0.09 6.78
N LEU A 566 28.77 0.97 6.08
CA LEU A 566 29.20 1.21 4.69
C LEU A 566 30.70 1.45 4.52
N ARG A 567 31.43 1.86 5.57
CA ARG A 567 32.90 1.98 5.53
C ARG A 567 33.61 0.68 5.90
N ASP A 568 32.88 -0.29 6.45
CA ASP A 568 33.41 -1.58 6.86
C ASP A 568 33.28 -2.58 5.71
N VAL A 569 34.41 -2.91 5.05
CA VAL A 569 34.44 -3.85 3.91
C VAL A 569 33.68 -5.16 4.18
N PRO A 570 33.76 -5.80 5.37
CA PRO A 570 33.00 -7.01 5.65
C PRO A 570 31.47 -6.83 5.67
N LEU A 571 31.00 -5.59 5.92
CA LEU A 571 29.57 -5.26 6.04
C LEU A 571 29.03 -4.54 4.80
N LYS A 572 29.86 -4.31 3.78
CA LYS A 572 29.49 -3.62 2.54
C LYS A 572 28.18 -4.17 1.94
N GLY A 573 28.14 -5.47 1.65
CA GLY A 573 27.01 -6.07 0.92
C GLY A 573 25.68 -5.83 1.62
N ILE A 574 25.61 -6.19 2.90
CA ILE A 574 24.40 -6.02 3.70
C ILE A 574 24.02 -4.56 3.93
N SER A 575 25.00 -3.66 4.03
CA SER A 575 24.72 -2.23 4.19
C SER A 575 24.13 -1.62 2.93
N LEU A 576 24.59 -2.07 1.75
CA LEU A 576 24.02 -1.66 0.47
C LEU A 576 22.61 -2.23 0.28
N GLU A 577 22.36 -3.47 0.71
CA GLU A 577 21.01 -4.08 0.71
C GLU A 577 20.04 -3.31 1.63
N ILE A 578 20.49 -2.91 2.83
CA ILE A 578 19.69 -2.05 3.71
C ILE A 578 19.37 -0.71 3.03
N LEU A 579 20.36 -0.09 2.38
CA LEU A 579 20.14 1.17 1.66
C LEU A 579 19.13 1.00 0.52
N ASP A 580 19.26 -0.06 -0.27
CA ASP A 580 18.34 -0.35 -1.37
C ASP A 580 16.92 -0.56 -0.85
N MET A 581 16.75 -1.39 0.17
CA MET A 581 15.44 -1.70 0.74
C MET A 581 14.81 -0.47 1.41
N ALA A 582 15.61 0.40 2.04
CA ALA A 582 15.14 1.67 2.58
C ALA A 582 14.67 2.63 1.47
N VAL A 583 15.41 2.73 0.36
CA VAL A 583 15.01 3.52 -0.82
C VAL A 583 13.76 2.93 -1.48
N GLU A 584 13.67 1.61 -1.59
CA GLU A 584 12.54 0.93 -2.19
C GLU A 584 11.24 1.15 -1.41
N ARG A 585 11.27 0.91 -0.10
CA ARG A 585 10.07 0.98 0.75
C ARG A 585 9.71 2.39 1.21
N TYR A 586 10.72 3.20 1.50
CA TYR A 586 10.54 4.51 2.14
C TYR A 586 11.08 5.68 1.31
N GLY A 587 11.73 5.42 0.17
CA GLY A 587 12.40 6.45 -0.63
C GLY A 587 11.48 7.58 -1.06
N GLY A 588 10.20 7.30 -1.31
CA GLY A 588 9.24 8.34 -1.65
C GLY A 588 8.86 9.26 -0.47
N LEU A 589 8.74 8.70 0.74
CA LEU A 589 8.51 9.49 1.95
C LEU A 589 9.77 10.28 2.34
N LEU A 590 10.94 9.65 2.19
CA LEU A 590 12.23 10.29 2.42
C LEU A 590 12.49 11.43 1.42
N ALA A 591 12.18 11.23 0.13
CA ALA A 591 12.31 12.29 -0.88
C ALA A 591 11.36 13.47 -0.61
N HIS A 592 10.21 13.24 0.05
CA HIS A 592 9.30 14.31 0.43
C HIS A 592 9.83 15.19 1.58
N TYR A 593 10.47 14.58 2.59
CA TYR A 593 10.80 15.27 3.84
C TYR A 593 12.29 15.52 4.08
N ASP A 594 13.15 14.58 3.70
CA ASP A 594 14.59 14.53 4.04
C ASP A 594 15.41 14.03 2.83
N ALA A 595 15.15 14.57 1.63
CA ALA A 595 15.81 14.15 0.39
C ALA A 595 17.35 14.27 0.46
N GLU A 596 17.84 15.32 1.11
CA GLU A 596 19.28 15.56 1.30
C GLU A 596 19.95 14.46 2.12
N LEU A 597 19.25 13.89 3.12
CA LEU A 597 19.79 12.80 3.94
C LEU A 597 20.03 11.56 3.09
N VAL A 598 19.04 11.15 2.29
CA VAL A 598 19.18 9.97 1.41
C VAL A 598 20.25 10.20 0.36
N GLN A 599 20.24 11.38 -0.29
CA GLN A 599 21.23 11.71 -1.31
C GLN A 599 22.64 11.70 -0.73
N SER A 600 22.84 12.25 0.47
CA SER A 600 24.14 12.22 1.15
C SER A 600 24.63 10.80 1.44
N VAL A 601 23.74 9.87 1.81
CA VAL A 601 24.10 8.47 2.06
C VAL A 601 24.43 7.75 0.74
N ILE A 602 23.65 7.98 -0.32
CA ILE A 602 23.90 7.44 -1.66
C ILE A 602 25.23 7.97 -2.22
N ASP A 603 25.52 9.26 -2.07
CA ASP A 603 26.76 9.87 -2.54
C ASP A 603 27.97 9.30 -1.79
N GLN A 604 27.87 9.17 -0.45
CA GLN A 604 28.91 8.54 0.34
C GLN A 604 29.16 7.08 -0.07
N ALA A 605 28.11 6.32 -0.37
CA ALA A 605 28.23 4.96 -0.86
C ALA A 605 28.85 4.94 -2.27
N SER A 606 28.44 5.86 -3.15
CA SER A 606 28.89 5.92 -4.55
C SER A 606 30.34 6.33 -4.70
N VAL A 607 30.85 7.16 -3.81
CA VAL A 607 32.29 7.48 -3.74
C VAL A 607 33.13 6.24 -3.40
N GLN A 608 32.58 5.31 -2.60
CA GLN A 608 33.29 4.09 -2.17
C GLN A 608 33.06 2.91 -3.11
N TYR A 609 31.85 2.77 -3.67
CA TYR A 609 31.37 1.60 -4.43
C TYR A 609 30.55 2.02 -5.66
N PRO A 610 31.16 2.71 -6.65
CA PRO A 610 30.42 3.34 -7.76
C PRO A 610 29.69 2.35 -8.67
N ALA A 611 30.22 1.14 -8.87
CA ALA A 611 29.59 0.12 -9.71
C ALA A 611 28.33 -0.46 -9.06
N GLU A 612 28.35 -0.60 -7.74
CA GLU A 612 27.29 -1.21 -6.96
C GLU A 612 26.17 -0.24 -6.59
N THR A 613 26.39 1.08 -6.65
CA THR A 613 25.38 2.09 -6.24
C THR A 613 24.69 2.80 -7.39
N ALA A 614 25.13 2.62 -8.64
CA ALA A 614 24.58 3.33 -9.80
C ALA A 614 23.06 3.10 -9.95
N HIS A 615 22.59 1.87 -9.72
CA HIS A 615 21.17 1.54 -9.78
C HIS A 615 20.36 2.17 -8.63
N LEU A 616 20.96 2.30 -7.43
CA LEU A 616 20.33 2.96 -6.26
C LEU A 616 20.12 4.45 -6.52
N ALA A 617 21.16 5.12 -7.02
CA ALA A 617 21.08 6.53 -7.38
C ALA A 617 20.03 6.78 -8.47
N ALA A 618 20.01 5.94 -9.51
CA ALA A 618 19.01 6.02 -10.57
C ALA A 618 17.58 5.80 -10.03
N ARG A 619 17.38 4.79 -9.18
CA ARG A 619 16.09 4.50 -8.54
C ARG A 619 15.61 5.67 -7.69
N PHE A 620 16.46 6.21 -6.83
CA PHE A 620 16.10 7.34 -5.98
C PHE A 620 15.79 8.60 -6.79
N ALA A 621 16.57 8.88 -7.85
CA ALA A 621 16.31 10.01 -8.74
C ALA A 621 14.95 9.87 -9.46
N LEU A 622 14.59 8.66 -9.91
CA LEU A 622 13.27 8.39 -10.47
C LEU A 622 12.15 8.61 -9.44
N ILE A 623 12.32 8.13 -8.21
CA ILE A 623 11.36 8.34 -7.13
C ILE A 623 11.19 9.84 -6.83
N ALA A 624 12.29 10.55 -6.61
CA ALA A 624 12.28 11.97 -6.25
C ALA A 624 11.68 12.85 -7.36
N SER A 625 12.00 12.56 -8.62
CA SER A 625 11.41 13.28 -9.78
C SER A 625 9.93 12.96 -10.00
N SER A 626 9.44 11.85 -9.43
CA SER A 626 8.03 11.45 -9.54
C SER A 626 7.09 12.17 -8.56
N LEU A 627 7.62 12.95 -7.59
CA LEU A 627 6.89 13.71 -6.56
C LEU A 627 6.74 15.22 -6.90
#